data_AF-A0A1X7IM73-F1
#
_entry.id   AF-A0A1X7IM73-F1
#
_cell.length_a   1.000
_cell.length_b   1.000
_cell.length_c   1.000
_cell.angle_alpha   90.00
_cell.angle_beta   90.00
_cell.angle_gamma   90.00
#
_symmetry.space_group_name_H-M   'P 1'
#
loop_
_entity.id
_entity.type
_entity.pdbx_description
1 polymer ?
#
loop_
_entity_poly.entity_id
_entity_poly.type
_entity_poly.pdbx_seq_one_letter_code
_entity_poly.pdbx_strand_id
1 'polypeptide(L)'
;MKKTIALIAHDGKKADMVAFVKDHLEDLRQANIIATGTTGSYVLKTGLPVELKLSGPKGGDAQIAALTAEGKVDGIIFFRDPLGKHVHEPDIQMLMRISDLYNVPLATNPATGSLIIKGLL
;
A
#
# COMPACT_ATOMS: atom_id res chain seq x y z
N MET A 1 -5.12 5.41 -18.86
CA MET A 1 -5.20 4.09 -18.18
C MET A 1 -5.40 4.33 -16.70
N LYS A 2 -6.17 3.50 -15.99
CA LYS A 2 -6.33 3.62 -14.53
C LYS A 2 -4.98 3.37 -13.84
N LYS A 3 -4.65 4.21 -12.87
CA LYS A 3 -3.46 4.07 -12.01
C LYS A 3 -3.62 2.89 -11.07
N THR A 4 -2.53 2.19 -10.74
CA THR A 4 -2.52 1.10 -9.76
C THR A 4 -1.87 1.53 -8.46
N ILE A 5 -2.61 1.46 -7.35
CA ILE A 5 -2.13 1.83 -6.01
C ILE A 5 -2.05 0.61 -5.12
N ALA A 6 -0.89 0.41 -4.48
CA ALA A 6 -0.68 -0.64 -3.49
C ALA A 6 -0.92 -0.13 -2.07
N LEU A 7 -1.74 -0.84 -1.28
CA LEU A 7 -2.02 -0.53 0.12
C LEU A 7 -1.43 -1.58 1.05
N ILE A 8 -0.61 -1.14 2.00
CA ILE A 8 0.07 -1.99 2.98
C ILE A 8 -0.02 -1.32 4.35
N ALA A 9 -0.32 -2.07 5.41
CA ALA A 9 -0.29 -1.54 6.77
C ALA A 9 0.21 -2.59 7.77
N HIS A 10 1.09 -2.18 8.68
CA HIS A 10 1.39 -2.97 9.87
C HIS A 10 0.13 -3.17 10.71
N ASP A 11 0.12 -4.19 11.58
CA ASP A 11 -1.07 -4.55 12.36
C ASP A 11 -1.63 -3.38 13.17
N GLY A 12 -0.78 -2.63 13.86
CA GLY A 12 -1.15 -1.42 14.61
C GLY A 12 -1.62 -0.24 13.75
N LYS A 13 -1.58 -0.35 12.41
CA LYS A 13 -1.91 0.72 11.46
C LYS A 13 -3.07 0.39 10.53
N LYS A 14 -3.70 -0.77 10.68
CA LYS A 14 -4.84 -1.17 9.82
C LYS A 14 -6.09 -0.31 10.05
N ALA A 15 -6.34 0.12 11.28
CA ALA A 15 -7.42 1.06 11.57
C ALA A 15 -7.19 2.41 10.88
N ASP A 16 -5.97 2.94 10.98
CA ASP A 16 -5.55 4.16 10.30
C ASP A 16 -5.70 4.03 8.77
N MET A 17 -5.33 2.87 8.20
CA MET A 17 -5.49 2.58 6.77
C MET A 17 -6.97 2.57 6.35
N VAL A 18 -7.86 1.97 7.14
CA VAL A 18 -9.30 1.97 6.85
C VAL A 18 -9.88 3.38 6.92
N ALA A 19 -9.48 4.18 7.91
CA ALA A 19 -9.90 5.58 8.03
C ALA A 19 -9.43 6.39 6.81
N PHE A 20 -8.14 6.27 6.47
CA PHE A 20 -7.57 6.91 5.29
C PHE A 20 -8.30 6.53 3.99
N VAL A 21 -8.60 5.25 3.79
CA VAL A 21 -9.36 4.82 2.60
C VAL A 21 -10.75 5.44 2.56
N LYS A 22 -11.44 5.57 3.71
CA LYS A 22 -12.76 6.20 3.75
C LYS A 22 -12.69 7.69 3.39
N ASP A 23 -11.66 8.38 3.88
CA ASP A 23 -11.47 9.81 3.61
C ASP A 23 -11.14 10.09 2.13
N HIS A 24 -10.53 9.13 1.43
CA HIS A 24 -10.12 9.22 0.02
C HIS A 24 -10.91 8.27 -0.91
N LEU A 25 -12.10 7.83 -0.50
CA LEU A 25 -12.80 6.72 -1.15
C LEU A 25 -13.16 7.01 -2.61
N GLU A 26 -13.61 8.23 -2.90
CA GLU A 26 -14.03 8.61 -4.25
C GLU A 26 -12.86 8.69 -5.23
N ASP A 27 -11.68 9.14 -4.78
CA ASP A 27 -10.48 9.15 -5.60
C ASP A 27 -9.96 7.72 -5.84
N LEU A 28 -9.90 6.91 -4.77
CA LEU A 28 -9.42 5.53 -4.85
C LEU A 28 -10.27 4.63 -5.75
N ARG A 29 -11.58 4.91 -5.90
CA ARG A 29 -12.45 4.19 -6.86
C ARG A 29 -12.04 4.36 -8.33
N GLN A 30 -11.28 5.41 -8.63
CA GLN A 30 -10.80 5.69 -9.98
C GLN A 30 -9.52 4.90 -10.31
N ALA A 31 -8.87 4.31 -9.30
CA ALA A 31 -7.67 3.49 -9.43
C ALA A 31 -7.96 1.99 -9.37
N ASN A 32 -6.97 1.18 -9.77
CA ASN A 32 -6.89 -0.24 -9.44
C ASN A 32 -6.20 -0.36 -8.09
N ILE A 33 -6.84 -1.03 -7.12
CA ILE A 33 -6.30 -1.14 -5.78
C ILE A 33 -5.81 -2.57 -5.55
N ILE A 34 -4.54 -2.69 -5.16
CA ILE A 34 -3.95 -3.96 -4.72
C ILE A 34 -3.54 -3.81 -3.26
N ALA A 35 -3.62 -4.87 -2.46
CA ALA A 35 -3.20 -4.79 -1.05
C ALA A 35 -2.68 -6.13 -0.52
N THR A 36 -1.79 -6.07 0.47
CA THR A 36 -1.41 -7.28 1.21
C THR A 36 -2.60 -7.87 1.96
N GLY A 37 -2.66 -9.20 2.08
CA GLY A 37 -3.88 -9.93 2.42
C GLY A 37 -4.62 -9.39 3.65
N THR A 38 -3.92 -9.22 4.77
CA THR A 38 -4.55 -8.71 6.01
C THR A 38 -4.90 -7.23 5.92
N THR A 39 -4.20 -6.41 5.13
CA THR A 39 -4.58 -5.01 4.92
C THR A 39 -5.84 -4.95 4.06
N GLY A 40 -5.83 -5.64 2.93
CA GLY A 40 -6.93 -5.66 1.97
C GLY A 40 -8.22 -6.22 2.55
N SER A 41 -8.16 -7.22 3.43
CA SER A 41 -9.37 -7.76 4.08
C SER A 41 -10.10 -6.75 4.98
N TYR A 42 -9.39 -5.77 5.53
CA TYR A 42 -10.01 -4.66 6.27
C TYR A 42 -10.52 -3.59 5.32
N VAL A 43 -9.75 -3.26 4.28
CA VAL A 43 -10.13 -2.27 3.27
C VAL A 43 -11.40 -2.68 2.51
N LEU A 44 -11.56 -3.96 2.17
CA LEU A 44 -12.76 -4.48 1.50
C LEU A 44 -14.07 -4.15 2.25
N LYS A 45 -14.01 -4.00 3.58
CA LYS A 45 -15.18 -3.64 4.41
C LYS A 45 -15.65 -2.20 4.18
N THR A 46 -14.87 -1.37 3.50
CA THR A 46 -15.24 -0.01 3.09
C THR A 46 -16.07 0.02 1.80
N GLY A 47 -16.20 -1.12 1.11
CA GLY A 47 -16.84 -1.20 -0.21
C GLY A 47 -15.89 -0.84 -1.37
N LEU A 48 -14.62 -0.54 -1.10
CA LEU A 48 -13.60 -0.38 -2.14
C LEU A 48 -13.18 -1.77 -2.69
N PRO A 49 -13.27 -2.01 -4.00
CA PRO A 49 -12.74 -3.24 -4.61
C PRO A 49 -11.22 -3.29 -4.48
N VAL A 50 -10.68 -4.41 -4.00
CA VAL A 50 -9.24 -4.60 -3.77
C VAL A 50 -8.81 -5.98 -4.25
N GLU A 51 -7.75 -6.05 -5.05
CA GLU A 51 -7.06 -7.29 -5.36
C GLU A 51 -6.13 -7.69 -4.19
N LEU A 52 -6.39 -8.86 -3.60
CA LEU A 52 -5.61 -9.34 -2.47
C LEU A 52 -4.32 -10.04 -2.95
N LYS A 53 -3.21 -9.63 -2.35
CA LYS A 53 -1.93 -10.34 -2.39
C LYS A 53 -1.76 -11.16 -1.11
N LEU A 54 -0.65 -11.87 -0.97
CA LEU A 54 -0.29 -12.55 0.28
C LEU A 54 -0.16 -11.53 1.42
N SER A 55 -0.21 -12.00 2.67
CA SER A 55 0.15 -11.15 3.82
C SER A 55 1.64 -10.82 3.76
N GLY A 56 2.05 -9.66 4.30
CA GLY A 56 3.47 -9.24 4.36
C GLY A 56 4.41 -10.37 4.82
N PRO A 57 4.19 -10.97 6.01
CA PRO A 57 5.02 -12.08 6.52
C PRO A 57 5.05 -13.36 5.68
N LYS A 58 4.17 -13.48 4.67
CA LYS A 58 4.11 -14.63 3.74
C LYS A 58 4.63 -14.26 2.34
N GLY A 59 5.28 -13.10 2.19
CA GLY A 59 5.84 -12.63 0.91
C GLY A 59 4.94 -11.66 0.15
N GLY A 60 3.90 -11.10 0.79
CA GLY A 60 3.04 -10.09 0.15
C GLY A 60 3.82 -8.84 -0.28
N ASP A 61 4.78 -8.41 0.53
CA ASP A 61 5.61 -7.23 0.22
C ASP A 61 6.52 -7.49 -0.98
N ALA A 62 7.03 -8.72 -1.12
CA ALA A 62 7.78 -9.16 -2.30
C ALA A 62 6.92 -9.20 -3.57
N GLN A 63 5.64 -9.57 -3.48
CA GLN A 63 4.74 -9.51 -4.62
C GLN A 63 4.51 -8.07 -5.09
N ILE A 64 4.31 -7.13 -4.15
CA ILE A 64 4.18 -5.70 -4.50
C ILE A 64 5.48 -5.16 -5.09
N ALA A 65 6.64 -5.52 -4.53
CA ALA A 65 7.94 -5.11 -5.06
C ALA A 65 8.17 -5.64 -6.48
N ALA A 66 7.82 -6.90 -6.75
CA ALA A 66 7.91 -7.48 -8.10
C ALA A 66 7.03 -6.71 -9.10
N LEU A 67 5.77 -6.42 -8.75
CA LEU A 67 4.87 -5.62 -9.60
C LEU A 67 5.39 -4.19 -9.80
N THR A 68 6.04 -3.61 -8.81
CA THR A 68 6.68 -2.29 -8.89
C THR A 68 7.83 -2.32 -9.90
N ALA A 69 8.71 -3.32 -9.84
CA ALA A 69 9.80 -3.51 -10.79
C ALA A 69 9.33 -3.82 -12.22
N GLU A 70 8.15 -4.41 -12.37
CA GLU A 70 7.49 -4.65 -13.66
C GLU A 70 6.74 -3.42 -14.22
N GLY A 71 6.75 -2.28 -13.50
CA GLY A 71 6.04 -1.06 -13.92
C GLY A 71 4.52 -1.15 -13.80
N LYS A 72 4.00 -2.05 -12.96
CA LYS A 72 2.55 -2.30 -12.78
C LYS A 72 1.96 -1.61 -11.55
N VAL A 73 2.77 -0.89 -10.77
CA VAL A 73 2.37 -0.10 -9.60
C VAL A 73 2.78 1.35 -9.82
N ASP A 74 1.81 2.26 -9.76
CA ASP A 74 2.03 3.69 -9.95
C ASP A 74 2.26 4.43 -8.62
N GLY A 75 1.86 3.85 -7.49
CA GLY A 75 2.07 4.42 -6.17
C GLY A 75 1.83 3.41 -5.05
N ILE A 76 2.52 3.62 -3.93
CA ILE A 76 2.46 2.73 -2.77
C ILE A 76 2.14 3.55 -1.52
N ILE A 77 1.15 3.10 -0.75
CA ILE A 77 0.81 3.63 0.56
C ILE A 77 1.05 2.53 1.58
N PHE A 78 2.16 2.66 2.31
CA PHE A 78 2.58 1.72 3.34
C PHE A 78 2.57 2.38 4.72
N PHE A 79 1.50 2.21 5.49
CA PHE A 79 1.46 2.70 6.87
C PHE A 79 2.27 1.80 7.80
N ARG A 80 3.47 2.29 8.13
CA ARG A 80 4.40 1.64 9.03
C ARG A 80 4.08 2.01 10.48
N ASP A 81 4.23 1.03 11.35
CA ASP A 81 4.33 1.24 12.79
C ASP A 81 5.80 1.45 13.16
N PRO A 82 6.23 2.69 13.49
CA PRO A 82 7.63 2.99 13.78
C PRO A 82 8.10 2.50 15.15
N LEU A 83 7.19 2.10 16.05
CA LEU A 83 7.51 1.64 17.40
C LEU A 83 7.43 0.10 17.53
N GLY A 84 6.81 -0.57 16.55
CA GLY A 84 6.69 -2.02 16.51
C GLY A 84 7.95 -2.74 16.04
N LYS A 85 8.11 -4.00 16.47
CA LYS A 85 9.12 -4.94 15.92
C LYS A 85 8.48 -5.75 14.79
N HIS A 86 9.07 -5.71 13.60
CA HIS A 86 8.53 -6.39 12.41
C HIS A 86 9.45 -7.53 11.98
N VAL A 87 8.96 -8.78 12.08
CA VAL A 87 9.73 -10.00 11.72
C VAL A 87 10.13 -10.02 10.24
N HIS A 88 9.43 -9.23 9.41
CA HIS A 88 9.64 -9.09 7.96
C HIS A 88 10.33 -7.77 7.58
N GLU A 89 11.12 -7.16 8.49
CA GLU A 89 11.87 -5.92 8.20
C GLU A 89 12.74 -6.00 6.92
N PRO A 90 13.42 -7.12 6.59
CA PRO A 90 14.14 -7.23 5.32
C PRO A 90 13.26 -7.01 4.09
N ASP A 91 12.00 -7.45 4.14
CA ASP A 91 11.05 -7.30 3.03
C ASP A 91 10.60 -5.83 2.90
N ILE A 92 10.43 -5.13 4.02
CA ILE A 92 10.11 -3.69 4.05
C ILE A 92 11.23 -2.89 3.37
N GLN A 93 12.49 -3.16 3.74
CA GLN A 93 13.65 -2.48 3.15
C GLN A 93 13.80 -2.79 1.66
N MET A 94 13.50 -4.02 1.26
CA MET A 94 13.50 -4.43 -0.13
C MET A 94 12.43 -3.71 -0.95
N LEU A 95 11.21 -3.57 -0.44
CA LEU A 95 10.15 -2.78 -1.09
C LEU A 95 10.53 -1.31 -1.22
N MET A 96 11.06 -0.69 -0.16
CA MET A 96 11.54 0.69 -0.19
C MET A 96 12.61 0.88 -1.27
N ARG A 97 13.64 0.03 -1.26
CA ARG A 97 14.73 0.08 -2.25
C ARG A 97 14.22 -0.05 -3.69
N ILE A 98 13.26 -0.95 -3.94
CA ILE A 98 12.66 -1.12 -5.26
C ILE A 98 11.85 0.12 -5.65
N SER A 99 11.10 0.70 -4.72
CA SER A 99 10.33 1.93 -4.98
C SER A 99 11.24 3.07 -5.41
N ASP A 100 12.36 3.27 -4.71
CA ASP A 100 13.36 4.29 -5.04
C ASP A 100 14.02 4.03 -6.40
N LEU A 101 14.41 2.78 -6.67
CA LEU A 101 15.08 2.40 -7.91
C LEU A 101 14.21 2.66 -9.16
N TYR A 102 12.92 2.38 -9.07
CA TYR A 102 11.97 2.55 -10.18
C TYR A 102 11.21 3.90 -10.12
N ASN A 103 11.60 4.79 -9.20
CA ASN A 103 11.00 6.11 -9.00
C ASN A 103 9.47 6.08 -8.82
N VAL A 104 8.98 5.10 -8.05
CA VAL A 104 7.58 4.95 -7.71
C VAL A 104 7.30 5.64 -6.37
N PRO A 105 6.33 6.57 -6.29
CA PRO A 105 6.04 7.30 -5.08
C PRO A 105 5.57 6.36 -3.96
N LEU A 106 6.25 6.45 -2.81
CA LEU A 106 5.99 5.63 -1.62
C LEU A 106 5.67 6.53 -0.42
N ALA A 107 4.47 6.40 0.13
CA ALA A 107 4.10 7.00 1.40
C ALA A 107 4.30 6.01 2.54
N THR A 108 4.99 6.43 3.60
CA THR A 108 5.18 5.62 4.82
C THR A 108 4.23 5.98 5.97
N ASN A 109 3.38 7.00 5.75
CA ASN A 109 2.46 7.57 6.73
C ASN A 109 1.25 8.25 6.02
N PRO A 110 0.15 8.57 6.75
CA PRO A 110 -1.06 9.14 6.16
C PRO A 110 -0.90 10.53 5.53
N ALA A 111 -0.02 11.38 6.07
CA ALA A 111 0.19 12.73 5.55
C ALA A 111 0.80 12.67 4.13
N THR A 112 1.87 11.90 3.96
CA THR A 112 2.45 11.63 2.64
C THR A 112 1.47 10.89 1.73
N GLY A 113 0.69 9.95 2.28
CA GLY A 113 -0.34 9.23 1.53
C GLY A 113 -1.36 10.17 0.89
N SER A 114 -1.85 11.16 1.64
CA SER A 114 -2.82 12.14 1.16
C SER A 114 -2.24 13.00 0.02
N LEU A 115 -0.96 13.38 0.12
CA LEU A 115 -0.28 14.13 -0.94
C LEU A 115 -0.08 13.29 -2.19
N ILE A 116 0.25 12.00 -2.06
CA ILE A 116 0.34 11.08 -3.19
C ILE A 116 -1.02 10.93 -3.87
N ILE A 117 -2.10 10.67 -3.13
CA ILE A 117 -3.44 10.54 -3.71
C ILE A 117 -3.79 11.81 -4.50
N LYS A 118 -3.65 12.98 -3.89
CA LYS A 118 -3.95 14.26 -4.55
C LYS A 118 -3.10 14.55 -5.79
N GLY A 119 -1.86 14.07 -5.82
CA GLY A 119 -0.94 14.32 -6.94
C GLY A 119 -1.03 13.27 -8.05
N LEU A 120 -1.51 12.06 -7.73
CA LEU A 120 -1.46 10.90 -8.62
C LEU A 120 -2.83 10.51 -9.20
N LEU A 121 -3.91 10.75 -8.45
CA LEU A 121 -5.30 10.48 -8.83
C LEU A 121 -6.04 11.80 -9.09
#